data_AF-A0AAV4IYV3-F1
#
_entry.id   AF-A0AAV4IYV3-F1
#
_cell.length_a   1.000
_cell.length_b   1.000
_cell.length_c   1.000
_cell.angle_alpha   90.00
_cell.angle_beta   90.00
_cell.angle_gamma   90.00
#
_symmetry.space_group_name_H-M   'P 1'
#
loop_
_entity.id
_entity.type
_entity.pdbx_description
1 polymer ?
#
loop_
_entity_poly.entity_id
_entity_poly.type
_entity_poly.pdbx_seq_one_letter_code
_entity_poly.pdbx_strand_id
1 'polypeptide(L)'
;MQKDHFRIIQKVVQQLQQGQWKNWDSVFQRSLTWKDVLQVAYLQIFFLIRSLYDLLPSNLTLVRWGKKNNPSCPRQGRRTTEHALNSCKVALSRGRYTWRTT
;
A
#
# COMPACT_ATOMS: atom_id res chain seq x y z
N MET A 1 14.24 -23.29 18.13
CA MET A 1 14.45 -22.50 16.89
C MET A 1 13.46 -22.85 15.78
N GLN A 2 13.47 -24.05 15.16
CA GLN A 2 12.54 -24.37 14.06
C GLN A 2 11.05 -24.35 14.46
N LYS A 3 10.72 -24.88 15.65
CA LYS A 3 9.34 -24.91 16.20
C LYS A 3 8.79 -23.51 16.49
N ASP A 4 9.65 -22.61 16.96
CA ASP A 4 9.27 -21.24 17.30
C ASP A 4 8.95 -20.43 16.04
N HIS A 5 9.75 -20.62 14.97
CA HIS A 5 9.48 -20.04 13.65
C HIS A 5 8.11 -20.45 13.10
N PHE A 6 7.77 -21.74 13.18
CA PHE A 6 6.47 -22.23 12.72
C PHE A 6 5.30 -21.58 13.48
N ARG A 7 5.44 -21.45 14.80
CA ARG A 7 4.43 -20.82 15.66
C ARG A 7 4.24 -19.33 15.35
N ILE A 8 5.32 -18.62 15.07
CA ILE A 8 5.29 -17.21 14.64
C ILE A 8 4.59 -17.10 13.28
N ILE A 9 4.95 -17.95 12.31
CA ILE A 9 4.33 -17.93 10.98
C ILE A 9 2.82 -18.18 11.08
N GLN A 10 2.39 -19.16 11.88
CA GLN A 10 0.98 -19.47 12.08
C GLN A 10 0.21 -18.26 12.65
N LYS A 11 0.76 -17.61 13.68
CA LYS A 11 0.17 -16.39 14.26
C LYS A 11 0.05 -15.28 13.23
N VAL A 12 1.06 -15.10 12.38
CA VAL A 12 1.07 -14.06 11.36
C VAL A 12 0.10 -14.35 10.20
N VAL A 13 -0.14 -15.63 9.82
CA VAL A 13 -1.18 -15.95 8.81
C VAL A 13 -2.54 -15.42 9.26
N GLN A 14 -2.83 -15.50 10.56
CA GLN A 14 -4.10 -15.08 11.12
C GLN A 14 -4.26 -13.54 11.18
N GLN A 15 -3.19 -12.78 10.96
CA GLN A 15 -3.25 -11.33 10.93
C GLN A 15 -3.67 -10.84 9.54
N LEU A 16 -4.93 -10.44 9.40
CA LEU A 16 -5.51 -10.02 8.12
C LEU A 16 -4.71 -8.92 7.39
N GLN A 17 -4.15 -7.94 8.11
CA GLN A 17 -3.41 -6.83 7.49
C GLN A 17 -1.89 -6.98 7.69
N GLN A 18 -1.45 -7.23 8.92
CA GLN A 18 -0.03 -7.36 9.26
C GLN A 18 0.60 -8.66 8.72
N GLY A 19 -0.21 -9.64 8.32
CA GLY A 19 0.25 -10.88 7.68
C GLY A 19 0.34 -10.81 6.17
N GLN A 20 -0.08 -9.71 5.54
CA GLN A 20 -0.13 -9.57 4.08
C GLN A 20 1.26 -9.57 3.43
N TRP A 21 2.33 -9.30 4.17
CA TRP A 21 3.71 -9.44 3.66
C TRP A 21 4.06 -10.89 3.29
N LYS A 22 3.20 -11.87 3.55
CA LYS A 22 3.39 -13.25 3.06
C LYS A 22 2.78 -13.51 1.69
N ASN A 23 1.90 -12.64 1.23
CA ASN A 23 1.21 -12.76 -0.04
C ASN A 23 1.94 -11.92 -1.08
N TRP A 24 2.92 -12.51 -1.77
CA TRP A 24 3.70 -11.84 -2.82
C TRP A 24 3.22 -12.16 -4.24
N ASP A 25 2.25 -13.06 -4.39
CA ASP A 25 1.84 -13.60 -5.71
C ASP A 25 1.37 -12.53 -6.70
N SER A 26 0.78 -11.43 -6.21
CA SER A 26 0.29 -10.32 -7.03
C SER A 26 1.21 -9.10 -7.05
N VAL A 27 2.37 -9.15 -6.39
CA VAL A 27 3.27 -7.99 -6.24
C VAL A 27 4.25 -7.95 -7.40
N PHE A 28 4.30 -6.81 -8.10
CA PHE A 28 5.30 -6.60 -9.15
C PHE A 28 6.71 -6.66 -8.57
N GLN A 29 7.52 -7.57 -9.09
CA GLN A 29 8.91 -7.71 -8.70
C GLN A 29 9.70 -6.50 -9.20
N ARG A 30 10.28 -5.74 -8.27
CA ARG A 30 11.14 -4.60 -8.56
C ARG A 30 12.47 -4.78 -7.85
N SER A 31 13.55 -4.88 -8.62
CA SER A 31 14.90 -4.78 -8.08
C SER A 31 15.24 -3.30 -7.90
N LEU A 32 15.75 -2.95 -6.72
CA LEU A 32 16.31 -1.63 -6.42
C LEU A 32 17.77 -1.83 -6.03
N THR A 33 18.69 -1.16 -6.71
CA THR A 33 20.09 -1.12 -6.28
C THR A 33 20.26 -0.06 -5.19
N TRP A 34 21.33 -0.18 -4.40
CA TRP A 34 21.68 0.86 -3.42
C TRP A 34 21.89 2.23 -4.07
N LYS A 35 22.40 2.26 -5.31
CA LYS A 35 22.53 3.51 -6.08
C LYS A 35 21.16 4.13 -6.37
N ASP A 36 20.18 3.32 -6.77
CA ASP A 36 18.81 3.80 -6.98
C ASP A 36 18.22 4.37 -5.70
N VAL A 37 18.40 3.68 -4.56
CA VAL A 37 17.91 4.14 -3.26
C VAL A 37 18.56 5.46 -2.85
N LEU A 38 19.86 5.63 -3.06
CA LEU A 38 20.58 6.85 -2.68
C LEU A 38 20.32 8.03 -3.62
N GLN A 39 20.02 7.76 -4.90
CA GLN A 39 19.72 8.79 -5.90
C GLN A 39 18.26 9.25 -5.85
N VAL A 40 17.35 8.38 -5.42
CA VAL A 40 15.93 8.70 -5.29
C VAL A 40 15.72 9.63 -4.10
N ALA A 41 15.06 10.77 -4.34
CA ALA A 41 14.75 11.71 -3.27
C ALA A 41 13.97 10.99 -2.15
N TYR A 42 14.30 11.25 -0.88
CA TYR A 42 13.68 10.61 0.29
C TYR A 42 12.15 10.43 0.14
N LEU A 43 11.44 11.48 -0.29
CA LEU A 43 9.99 11.45 -0.48
C LEU A 43 9.49 10.42 -1.49
N GLN A 44 10.27 10.14 -2.54
CA GLN A 44 9.94 9.15 -3.55
C GLN A 44 10.06 7.72 -3.01
N ILE A 45 11.07 7.43 -2.19
CA ILE A 45 11.23 6.14 -1.51
C ILE A 45 10.06 5.90 -0.55
N PHE A 46 9.70 6.91 0.23
CA PHE A 46 8.58 6.83 1.16
C PHE A 46 7.26 6.55 0.44
N PHE A 47 7.03 7.20 -0.69
CA PHE A 47 5.86 6.93 -1.52
C PHE A 47 5.87 5.50 -2.07
N LEU A 48 7.01 5.01 -2.56
CA LEU A 48 7.14 3.64 -3.06
C LEU A 48 6.82 2.60 -1.97
N ILE A 49 7.42 2.74 -0.79
CA ILE A 49 7.16 1.85 0.35
C ILE A 49 5.67 1.92 0.74
N ARG A 50 5.11 3.12 0.84
CA ARG A 50 3.69 3.30 1.18
C ARG A 50 2.75 2.73 0.12
N SER A 51 3.15 2.75 -1.15
CA SER A 51 2.38 2.16 -2.25
C SER A 51 2.34 0.64 -2.17
N LEU A 52 3.47 -0.01 -1.86
CA LEU A 52 3.58 -1.46 -1.70
C LEU A 52 2.73 -1.99 -0.53
N TYR A 53 2.66 -1.25 0.58
CA TYR A 53 1.93 -1.68 1.77
C TYR A 53 0.49 -1.18 1.85
N ASP A 54 -0.08 -0.64 0.76
CA ASP A 54 -1.43 -0.06 0.75
C ASP A 54 -1.64 1.08 1.77
N LEU A 55 -0.57 1.78 2.14
CA LEU A 55 -0.57 2.85 3.15
C LEU A 55 -0.84 4.23 2.56
N LEU A 56 -0.93 4.35 1.23
CA LEU A 56 -1.35 5.58 0.56
C LEU A 56 -2.80 5.94 0.94
N PRO A 57 -3.20 7.23 0.85
CA PRO A 57 -4.56 7.69 1.13
C PRO A 57 -5.57 7.26 0.04
N SER A 58 -5.71 5.95 -0.17
CA SER A 58 -6.75 5.34 -1.00
C SER A 58 -8.10 5.36 -0.27
N ASN A 59 -9.21 5.23 -1.00
CA ASN A 59 -10.52 5.18 -0.34
C ASN A 59 -10.65 3.97 0.59
N LEU A 60 -10.06 2.83 0.23
CA LEU A 60 -10.06 1.64 1.07
C LEU A 60 -9.28 1.88 2.37
N THR A 61 -8.09 2.46 2.25
CA THR A 61 -7.24 2.80 3.40
C THR A 61 -7.93 3.82 4.30
N LEU A 62 -8.57 4.86 3.74
CA LEU A 62 -9.32 5.86 4.51
C LEU A 62 -10.49 5.26 5.28
N VAL A 63 -11.23 4.31 4.70
CA VAL A 63 -12.31 3.60 5.39
C VAL A 63 -11.76 2.72 6.50
N ARG A 64 -10.65 2.01 6.23
CA ARG A 64 -9.97 1.19 7.23
C ARG A 64 -9.55 1.99 8.46
N TRP A 65 -9.12 3.24 8.27
CA TRP A 65 -8.74 4.15 9.37
C TRP A 65 -9.92 4.97 9.93
N GLY A 66 -11.17 4.67 9.54
CA GLY A 66 -12.35 5.42 10.01
C GLY A 66 -12.44 6.87 9.53
N LYS A 67 -11.60 7.28 8.57
CA LYS A 67 -11.60 8.65 8.00
C LYS A 67 -12.65 8.86 6.90
N LYS A 68 -13.30 7.79 6.43
CA LYS A 68 -14.34 7.84 5.40
C LYS A 68 -15.32 6.69 5.57
N ASN A 69 -16.60 6.92 5.24
CA ASN A 69 -17.65 5.91 5.43
C ASN A 69 -17.78 4.92 4.26
N ASN A 70 -17.41 5.31 3.03
CA ASN A 70 -17.58 4.47 1.84
C ASN A 70 -16.29 4.37 1.01
N PRO A 71 -15.79 3.15 0.72
CA PRO A 71 -14.59 2.94 -0.08
C PRO A 71 -14.83 3.15 -1.58
N SER A 72 -16.09 3.19 -1.99
CA SER A 72 -16.48 3.38 -3.39
C SER A 72 -16.10 4.78 -3.85
N CYS A 73 -16.01 4.91 -5.16
CA CYS A 73 -15.83 6.21 -5.73
C CYS A 73 -16.52 6.33 -7.08
N PRO A 74 -17.04 7.54 -7.38
CA PRO A 74 -18.05 7.79 -8.38
C PRO A 74 -17.85 7.21 -9.78
N ARG A 75 -16.61 6.91 -10.20
CA ARG A 75 -16.32 6.49 -11.58
C ARG A 75 -16.14 4.99 -11.80
N GLN A 76 -15.93 4.18 -10.75
CA GLN A 76 -15.55 2.75 -10.81
C GLN A 76 -15.40 2.21 -9.37
N GLY A 77 -16.00 1.04 -9.08
CA GLY A 77 -16.24 0.37 -7.79
C GLY A 77 -15.23 0.48 -6.64
N ARG A 78 -14.81 -0.66 -6.05
CA ARG A 78 -13.90 -0.72 -4.87
C ARG A 78 -12.52 -0.20 -5.28
N ARG A 79 -11.95 0.71 -4.48
CA ARG A 79 -10.70 1.41 -4.83
C ARG A 79 -9.56 1.12 -3.87
N THR A 80 -8.76 0.13 -4.25
CA THR A 80 -7.41 -0.16 -3.74
C THR A 80 -6.44 0.94 -4.15
N THR A 81 -5.20 0.88 -3.67
CA THR A 81 -4.15 1.81 -4.11
C THR A 81 -3.86 1.68 -5.61
N GLU A 82 -3.91 0.47 -6.16
CA GLU A 82 -3.72 0.20 -7.60
C GLU A 82 -4.66 1.02 -8.46
N HIS A 83 -5.95 1.07 -8.10
CA HIS A 83 -6.91 1.94 -8.79
C HIS A 83 -6.49 3.40 -8.69
N ALA A 84 -6.04 3.84 -7.51
CA ALA A 84 -5.61 5.22 -7.32
C ALA A 84 -4.38 5.54 -8.17
N LEU A 85 -3.46 4.59 -8.39
CA LEU A 85 -2.25 4.74 -9.20
C LEU A 85 -2.49 4.56 -10.71
N ASN A 86 -3.52 3.81 -11.11
CA ASN A 86 -3.87 3.57 -12.50
C ASN A 86 -4.73 4.69 -13.10
N SER A 87 -4.17 5.91 -13.17
CA SER A 87 -4.74 7.08 -13.87
C SER A 87 -6.17 7.47 -13.43
N CYS A 88 -6.49 7.29 -12.16
CA CYS A 88 -7.79 7.69 -11.64
C CYS A 88 -7.95 9.22 -11.64
N LYS A 89 -8.85 9.74 -12.48
CA LYS A 89 -9.18 11.18 -12.58
C LYS A 89 -9.61 11.81 -11.25
N VAL A 90 -10.35 11.06 -10.41
CA VAL A 90 -10.83 11.55 -9.10
C VAL A 90 -9.72 11.55 -8.05
N ALA A 91 -8.81 10.57 -8.10
CA ALA A 91 -7.64 10.56 -7.22
C ALA A 91 -6.70 11.71 -7.60
N LEU A 92 -6.57 12.00 -8.89
CA LEU A 92 -5.73 13.08 -9.41
C LEU A 92 -6.27 14.44 -9.00
N SER A 93 -7.55 14.72 -9.26
CA SER A 93 -8.15 16.02 -8.93
C SER A 93 -8.20 16.32 -7.43
N ARG A 94 -8.28 15.29 -6.58
CA ARG A 94 -8.30 15.43 -5.12
C ARG A 94 -6.91 15.38 -4.47
N GLY A 95 -5.85 15.44 -5.27
CA GLY A 95 -4.47 15.44 -4.75
C GLY A 95 -4.10 14.18 -3.96
N ARG A 96 -4.67 13.01 -4.30
CA ARG A 96 -4.36 11.75 -3.58
C ARG A 96 -3.04 11.11 -4.02
N TYR A 97 -2.37 11.73 -4.98
CA TYR A 97 -1.00 11.44 -5.40
C TYR A 97 0.01 12.34 -4.68
N THR A 98 -0.25 12.71 -3.42
CA THR A 98 0.68 13.54 -2.67
C THR A 98 1.78 12.69 -2.05
N TRP A 99 3.02 13.09 -2.30
CA TRP A 99 4.22 12.55 -1.64
C TRP A 99 4.20 12.77 -0.11
N ARG A 100 3.35 13.67 0.38
CA ARG A 100 3.21 14.02 1.80
C ARG A 100 1.83 13.66 2.31
N THR A 101 1.83 12.96 3.43
CA THR A 101 0.73 12.91 4.39
C THR A 101 0.82 14.18 5.22
N THR A 102 0.11 15.23 4.82
CA THR A 102 -0.30 16.31 5.74
C THR A 102 -1.57 15.90 6.44
#